data_AF-A0A920J852-F1
#
_entry.id   AF-A0A920J852-F1
#
_cell.length_a   1.000
_cell.length_b   1.000
_cell.length_c   1.000
_cell.angle_alpha   90.00
_cell.angle_beta   90.00
_cell.angle_gamma   90.00
#
_symmetry.space_group_name_H-M   'P 1'
#
loop_
_entity.id
_entity.type
_entity.pdbx_description
1 polymer ?
#
loop_
_entity_poly.entity_id
_entity_poly.type
_entity_poly.pdbx_seq_one_letter_code
_entity_poly.pdbx_strand_id
1 'polypeptide(L)'
;MYLQMGGMISDIHYVSQIKDKNGDIIFDHSEIDVVNVSNISAFPWLNTVQLDASKPYFLLPPLNKSDPVIDPRVAFLVKDILKEASQRGSNGRLTRYLERKDFAGKTGTTKDAVSTWFSGFQLKCCNNGLGWE
;
A
#
# COMPACT_ATOMS: atom_id res chain seq x y z
N MET A 1 0.69 -5.90 4.43
CA MET A 1 0.90 -5.32 3.08
C MET A 1 1.95 -6.13 2.30
N TYR A 2 3.19 -6.25 2.76
CA TYR A 2 4.22 -7.03 2.04
C TYR A 2 3.87 -8.52 1.83
N LEU A 3 3.21 -9.16 2.80
CA LEU A 3 2.72 -10.54 2.68
C LEU A 3 1.68 -10.72 1.55
N GLN A 4 0.91 -9.67 1.24
CA GLN A 4 -0.04 -9.70 0.14
C GLN A 4 0.70 -9.62 -1.20
N MET A 5 1.77 -8.83 -1.26
CA MET A 5 2.59 -8.55 -2.45
C MET A 5 3.76 -9.53 -2.63
N GLY A 6 3.68 -10.74 -2.07
CA GLY A 6 4.71 -11.78 -2.27
C GLY A 6 6.08 -11.45 -1.66
N GLY A 7 6.14 -10.52 -0.69
CA GLY A 7 7.38 -10.11 -0.02
C GLY A 7 7.97 -8.79 -0.51
N MET A 8 7.32 -8.12 -1.47
CA MET A 8 7.71 -6.78 -1.90
C MET A 8 7.23 -5.70 -0.92
N ILE A 9 7.98 -4.60 -0.83
CA ILE A 9 7.56 -3.39 -0.11
C ILE A 9 7.17 -2.34 -1.14
N SER A 10 6.00 -1.73 -0.96
CA SER A 10 5.55 -0.57 -1.72
C SER A 10 5.74 0.70 -0.92
N ASP A 11 6.23 1.75 -1.55
CA ASP A 11 6.27 3.08 -0.95
C ASP A 11 4.83 3.61 -0.80
N ILE A 12 4.50 4.09 0.41
CA ILE A 12 3.18 4.61 0.73
C ILE A 12 3.07 6.02 0.16
N HIS A 13 2.06 6.23 -0.67
CA HIS A 13 1.74 7.54 -1.25
C HIS A 13 0.24 7.82 -1.10
N TYR A 14 -0.09 9.10 -0.91
CA TYR A 14 -1.48 9.56 -0.77
C TYR A 14 -2.00 10.26 -2.03
N VAL A 15 -1.09 10.83 -2.82
CA VAL A 15 -1.42 11.56 -4.05
C VAL A 15 -1.02 10.68 -5.23
N SER A 16 -2.01 10.17 -5.96
CA SER A 16 -1.78 9.43 -7.21
C SER A 16 -1.59 10.39 -8.38
N GLN A 17 -2.46 11.40 -8.50
CA GLN A 17 -2.46 12.31 -9.63
C GLN A 17 -2.98 13.69 -9.22
N ILE A 18 -2.39 14.75 -9.77
CA ILE A 18 -2.89 16.13 -9.66
C ILE A 18 -3.27 16.59 -11.07
N LYS A 19 -4.50 17.09 -11.23
CA LYS A 19 -4.99 17.65 -12.50
C LYS A 19 -5.32 19.12 -12.35
N ASP A 20 -5.15 19.88 -13.42
CA ASP A 20 -5.66 21.25 -13.52
C ASP A 20 -7.19 21.27 -13.71
N LYS A 21 -7.81 22.44 -13.59
CA LYS A 21 -9.23 22.70 -13.88
C LYS A 21 -9.64 22.29 -15.30
N ASN A 22 -8.70 22.28 -16.25
CA ASN A 22 -8.93 21.90 -17.64
C ASN A 22 -8.84 20.37 -17.85
N GLY A 23 -8.45 19.61 -16.82
CA GLY A 23 -8.27 18.16 -16.89
C GLY A 23 -6.85 17.69 -17.25
N ASP A 24 -5.95 18.62 -17.54
CA ASP A 24 -4.54 18.33 -17.84
C ASP A 24 -3.79 17.80 -16.60
N ILE A 25 -2.95 16.80 -16.79
CA ILE A 25 -2.19 16.16 -15.70
C ILE A 25 -0.97 17.02 -15.36
N ILE A 26 -0.92 17.49 -14.11
CA ILE A 26 0.18 18.29 -13.55
C ILE A 26 1.23 17.39 -12.87
N PHE A 27 0.77 16.28 -12.28
CA PHE A 27 1.62 15.32 -11.57
C PHE A 27 1.00 13.93 -11.64
N ASP A 28 1.83 12.91 -11.85
CA ASP A 28 1.46 11.50 -11.79
C ASP A 28 2.51 10.71 -10.99
N HIS A 29 2.04 9.89 -10.05
CA HIS A 29 2.90 9.06 -9.20
C HIS A 29 3.50 7.86 -9.95
N SER A 30 2.86 7.40 -11.02
CA SER A 30 3.35 6.25 -11.81
C SER A 30 4.60 6.56 -12.64
N GLU A 31 4.86 7.85 -12.88
CA GLU A 31 5.99 8.33 -13.67
C GLU A 31 7.16 8.83 -12.80
N ILE A 32 7.30 8.36 -11.56
CA ILE A 32 8.48 8.65 -10.72
C ILE A 32 9.71 7.87 -11.22
N ASP A 33 9.92 7.84 -12.53
CA ASP A 33 11.22 7.62 -13.15
C ASP A 33 11.75 9.01 -13.49
N VAL A 34 12.50 9.59 -12.55
CA VAL A 34 13.47 10.67 -12.78
C VAL A 34 12.99 11.77 -13.75
N VAL A 35 11.81 12.34 -13.53
CA VAL A 35 11.36 13.47 -14.37
C VAL A 35 12.19 14.71 -14.00
N ASN A 36 13.06 15.11 -14.91
CA ASN A 36 13.75 16.40 -14.89
C ASN A 36 12.72 17.48 -15.27
N VAL A 37 11.93 17.94 -14.28
CA VAL A 37 10.81 18.84 -14.53
C VAL A 37 11.31 20.28 -14.68
N SER A 38 11.23 20.82 -15.89
CA SER A 38 11.29 22.25 -16.14
C SER A 38 9.95 22.91 -15.79
N ASN A 39 9.95 23.76 -14.75
CA ASN A 39 8.96 24.78 -14.38
C ASN A 39 7.48 24.43 -14.65
N ILE A 40 6.82 23.80 -13.68
CA ILE A 40 5.35 23.67 -13.66
C ILE A 40 4.75 24.96 -13.09
N SER A 41 4.02 25.72 -13.90
CA SER A 41 3.32 26.95 -13.49
C SER A 41 1.87 26.70 -13.06
N ALA A 42 1.63 25.76 -12.15
CA ALA A 42 0.27 25.45 -11.70
C ALA A 42 -0.26 26.44 -10.65
N PHE A 43 0.62 27.06 -9.85
CA PHE A 43 0.23 27.94 -8.74
C PHE A 43 1.04 29.25 -8.77
N PRO A 44 0.53 30.32 -9.39
CA PRO A 44 1.25 31.59 -9.55
C PRO A 44 1.64 32.29 -8.24
N TRP A 45 0.94 31.97 -7.15
CA TRP A 45 1.15 32.54 -5.81
C TRP A 45 2.07 31.68 -4.92
N LEU A 46 2.47 30.49 -5.38
CA LEU A 46 3.31 29.56 -4.63
C LEU A 46 4.74 29.63 -5.19
N ASN A 47 5.72 29.95 -4.35
CA ASN A 47 7.12 29.92 -4.77
C ASN A 47 7.56 28.45 -4.90
N THR A 48 7.54 27.95 -6.13
CA THR A 48 7.69 26.52 -6.42
C THR A 48 9.11 26.00 -6.20
N VAL A 49 10.13 26.86 -6.08
CA VAL A 49 11.53 26.41 -5.98
C VAL A 49 11.79 25.47 -4.78
N GLN A 50 11.17 25.73 -3.62
CA GLN A 50 11.32 24.87 -2.43
C GLN A 50 10.42 23.61 -2.48
N LEU A 51 9.25 23.69 -3.12
CA LEU A 51 8.38 22.53 -3.34
C LEU A 51 8.91 21.61 -4.44
N ASP A 52 9.50 22.17 -5.49
CA ASP A 52 10.10 21.46 -6.62
C ASP A 52 11.39 20.75 -6.20
N ALA A 53 12.20 21.35 -5.33
CA ALA A 53 13.37 20.70 -4.74
C ALA A 53 13.01 19.52 -3.81
N SER A 54 11.74 19.41 -3.38
CA SER A 54 11.25 18.33 -2.50
C SER A 54 10.29 17.37 -3.21
N LYS A 55 10.17 17.44 -4.55
CA LYS A 55 9.48 16.41 -5.32
C LYS A 55 10.38 15.17 -5.44
N PRO A 56 9.84 13.95 -5.21
CA PRO A 56 8.43 13.64 -4.92
C PRO A 56 8.07 13.89 -3.46
N TYR A 57 6.82 14.29 -3.21
CA TYR A 57 6.29 14.55 -1.87
C TYR A 57 6.07 13.26 -1.07
N PHE A 58 7.15 12.61 -0.68
CA PHE A 58 7.08 11.44 0.19
C PHE A 58 6.97 11.88 1.65
N LEU A 59 6.05 11.27 2.40
CA LEU A 59 5.96 11.47 3.85
C LEU A 59 7.11 10.77 4.60
N LEU A 60 7.70 9.75 3.97
CA LEU A 60 8.84 8.98 4.45
C LEU A 60 9.86 8.91 3.32
N PRO A 61 11.17 8.92 3.60
CA PRO A 61 12.18 8.69 2.57
C PRO A 61 11.84 7.43 1.76
N PRO A 62 11.79 7.51 0.42
CA PRO A 62 11.43 6.37 -0.41
C PRO A 62 12.45 5.26 -0.19
N LEU A 63 11.99 4.02 -0.03
CA LEU A 63 12.90 2.91 0.20
C LEU A 63 13.64 2.54 -1.09
N ASN A 64 13.03 2.83 -2.25
CA ASN A 64 13.57 2.55 -3.58
C ASN A 64 14.09 1.10 -3.72
N LYS A 65 13.38 0.16 -3.08
CA LYS A 65 13.72 -1.27 -3.11
C LYS A 65 12.76 -1.98 -4.05
N SER A 66 13.28 -2.43 -5.18
CA SER A 66 12.58 -3.32 -6.11
C SER A 66 12.67 -4.79 -5.68
N ASP A 67 13.66 -5.14 -4.86
CA ASP A 67 13.91 -6.52 -4.46
C ASP A 67 12.96 -6.97 -3.34
N PRO A 68 12.52 -8.25 -3.36
CA PRO A 68 11.72 -8.80 -2.29
C PRO A 68 12.50 -8.78 -0.97
N VAL A 69 11.88 -8.24 0.08
CA VAL A 69 12.49 -8.12 1.42
C VAL A 69 12.42 -9.42 2.20
N ILE A 70 11.50 -10.31 1.82
CA ILE A 70 11.39 -11.67 2.36
C ILE A 70 11.29 -12.69 1.22
N ASP A 71 11.72 -13.91 1.48
CA ASP A 71 11.58 -15.02 0.53
C ASP A 71 10.08 -15.25 0.20
N PRO A 72 9.70 -15.36 -1.09
CA PRO A 72 8.33 -15.59 -1.50
C PRO A 72 7.69 -16.84 -0.86
N ARG A 73 8.46 -17.89 -0.57
CA ARG A 73 7.99 -19.13 0.08
C ARG A 73 7.61 -18.87 1.54
N VAL A 74 8.38 -18.05 2.24
CA VAL A 74 8.07 -17.63 3.60
C VAL A 74 6.83 -16.73 3.59
N ALA A 75 6.74 -15.80 2.63
CA ALA A 75 5.56 -14.97 2.45
C ALA A 75 4.28 -15.82 2.24
N PHE A 76 4.37 -16.85 1.40
CA PHE A 76 3.28 -17.79 1.16
C PHE A 76 2.86 -18.55 2.42
N LEU A 77 3.82 -19.11 3.16
CA LEU A 77 3.53 -19.86 4.39
C LEU A 77 2.84 -18.97 5.43
N VAL A 78 3.35 -17.77 5.67
CA VAL A 78 2.77 -16.83 6.64
C VAL A 78 1.37 -16.37 6.19
N LYS A 79 1.17 -16.17 4.88
CA LYS A 79 -0.14 -15.84 4.29
C LYS A 79 -1.16 -16.95 4.55
N ASP A 80 -0.77 -18.21 4.42
CA ASP A 80 -1.65 -19.35 4.69
C ASP A 80 -1.98 -19.49 6.19
N ILE A 81 -0.98 -19.34 7.07
CA ILE A 81 -1.18 -19.34 8.52
C ILE A 81 -2.17 -18.23 8.94
N LEU A 82 -2.01 -17.00 8.41
CA LEU A 82 -2.91 -15.88 8.74
C LEU A 82 -4.32 -16.06 8.17
N LYS A 83 -4.45 -16.74 7.03
CA LYS A 83 -5.75 -17.12 6.47
C LYS A 83 -6.45 -18.11 7.41
N GLU A 84 -5.77 -19.17 7.83
CA GLU A 84 -6.34 -20.14 8.76
C GLU A 84 -6.67 -19.51 10.13
N ALA A 85 -5.78 -18.66 10.65
CA ALA A 85 -6.00 -17.94 11.91
C ALA A 85 -7.24 -17.05 11.87
N SER A 86 -7.53 -16.44 10.72
CA SER A 86 -8.74 -15.62 10.54
C SER A 86 -10.00 -16.48 10.40
N GLN A 87 -9.93 -17.60 9.67
CA GLN A 87 -11.07 -18.48 9.42
C GLN A 87 -11.48 -19.34 10.62
N ARG A 88 -10.51 -19.93 11.33
CA ARG A 88 -10.74 -20.85 12.46
C ARG A 88 -10.52 -20.21 13.83
N GLY A 89 -9.70 -19.16 13.90
CA GLY A 89 -9.34 -18.51 15.16
C GLY A 89 -10.32 -17.41 15.59
N SER A 90 -9.81 -16.44 16.36
CA SER A 90 -10.60 -15.38 17.01
C SER A 90 -11.47 -14.54 16.07
N ASN A 91 -11.17 -14.52 14.76
CA ASN A 91 -11.92 -13.76 13.75
C ASN A 91 -12.94 -14.61 12.98
N GLY A 92 -13.08 -15.90 13.30
CA GLY A 92 -13.96 -16.83 12.57
C GLY A 92 -15.45 -16.45 12.61
N ARG A 93 -15.87 -15.60 13.55
CA ARG A 93 -17.21 -14.97 13.55
C ARG A 93 -17.35 -13.89 12.47
N LEU A 94 -16.34 -13.05 12.28
CA LEU A 94 -16.33 -12.00 11.26
C LEU A 94 -16.32 -12.58 9.85
N THR A 95 -15.50 -13.62 9.61
CA THR A 95 -15.46 -14.31 8.32
C THR A 95 -16.80 -14.95 7.96
N ARG A 96 -17.52 -15.51 8.94
CA ARG A 96 -18.86 -16.06 8.73
C ARG A 96 -19.90 -14.99 8.40
N TYR A 97 -19.82 -13.82 9.06
CA TYR A 97 -20.73 -12.72 8.80
C TYR A 97 -20.54 -12.09 7.41
N LEU A 98 -19.30 -11.99 6.95
CA LEU A 98 -18.96 -11.44 5.63
C LEU A 98 -19.10 -12.46 4.48
N GLU A 99 -19.38 -13.73 4.78
CA GLU A 99 -19.48 -14.83 3.81
C GLU A 99 -18.28 -14.98 2.86
N ARG A 100 -17.11 -14.47 3.26
CA ARG A 100 -15.91 -14.42 2.41
C ARG A 100 -14.75 -15.21 3.00
N LYS A 101 -14.12 -16.04 2.16
CA LYS A 101 -13.00 -16.93 2.55
C LYS A 101 -11.62 -16.39 2.15
N ASP A 102 -11.57 -15.25 1.49
CA ASP A 102 -10.36 -14.68 0.91
C ASP A 102 -9.70 -13.60 1.78
N PHE A 103 -10.03 -13.56 3.07
CA PHE A 103 -9.47 -12.62 4.04
C PHE A 103 -8.47 -13.30 4.97
N ALA A 104 -7.32 -12.68 5.20
CA ALA A 104 -6.30 -13.12 6.15
C ALA A 104 -5.99 -11.97 7.12
N GLY A 105 -5.77 -12.26 8.39
CA GLY A 105 -5.51 -11.18 9.36
C GLY A 105 -5.32 -11.66 10.78
N LYS A 106 -4.82 -10.75 11.62
CA LYS A 106 -4.50 -11.01 13.02
C LYS A 106 -5.07 -9.90 13.91
N THR A 107 -5.69 -10.32 15.00
CA THR A 107 -6.06 -9.45 16.13
C THR A 107 -4.91 -9.35 17.11
N GLY A 108 -4.69 -8.15 17.65
CA GLY A 108 -3.82 -7.91 18.78
C GLY A 108 -4.54 -7.14 19.87
N THR A 109 -4.23 -7.48 21.11
CA THR A 109 -4.78 -6.87 22.32
C THR A 109 -3.63 -6.62 23.28
N THR A 110 -3.53 -5.43 23.85
CA THR A 110 -2.57 -5.17 24.93
C THR A 110 -3.07 -5.74 26.26
N LYS A 111 -2.17 -5.83 27.23
CA LYS A 111 -2.54 -6.12 28.62
C LYS A 111 -3.65 -5.17 29.08
N ASP A 112 -4.60 -5.69 29.84
CA ASP A 112 -5.78 -4.98 30.36
C ASP A 112 -6.67 -4.33 29.28
N ALA A 113 -6.58 -4.83 28.04
CA ALA A 113 -7.38 -4.38 26.90
C ALA A 113 -7.31 -2.88 26.59
N VAL A 114 -6.25 -2.19 27.04
CA VAL A 114 -6.02 -0.75 26.81
C VAL A 114 -6.02 -0.40 25.32
N SER A 115 -5.61 -1.32 24.45
CA SER A 115 -5.67 -1.17 23.00
C SER A 115 -6.04 -2.49 22.34
N THR A 116 -6.92 -2.41 21.36
CA THR A 116 -7.33 -3.54 20.51
C THR A 116 -7.15 -3.10 19.06
N TRP A 117 -6.41 -3.87 18.28
CA TRP A 117 -6.22 -3.62 16.86
C TRP A 117 -6.45 -4.87 16.03
N PHE A 118 -6.79 -4.63 14.77
CA PHE A 118 -6.88 -5.65 13.75
C PHE A 118 -6.06 -5.22 12.55
N SER A 119 -5.22 -6.12 12.04
CA SER A 119 -4.52 -5.93 10.78
C SER A 119 -4.76 -7.13 9.90
N GLY A 120 -5.20 -6.89 8.68
CA GLY A 120 -5.51 -7.94 7.72
C GLY A 120 -5.47 -7.44 6.30
N PHE A 121 -5.55 -8.38 5.37
CA PHE A 121 -5.51 -8.14 3.95
C PHE A 121 -6.33 -9.19 3.20
N GLN A 122 -6.71 -8.83 1.99
CA GLN A 122 -7.40 -9.75 1.09
C GLN A 122 -6.39 -10.51 0.23
N LEU A 123 -6.62 -11.80 0.03
CA LEU A 123 -5.72 -12.66 -0.76
C LEU A 123 -5.81 -12.36 -2.26
N LYS A 124 -6.96 -11.86 -2.72
CA LYS A 124 -7.30 -11.55 -4.11
C LYS A 124 -7.91 -10.15 -4.28
N CYS A 125 -7.25 -9.10 -3.78
CA CYS A 125 -7.63 -7.74 -4.22
C CYS A 125 -6.49 -7.06 -4.97
N CYS A 126 -6.90 -6.43 -6.07
CA CYS A 126 -6.10 -5.76 -7.09
C CYS A 126 -5.31 -6.69 -8.03
N ASN A 127 -6.03 -7.56 -8.77
CA ASN A 127 -5.61 -7.88 -10.14
C ASN A 127 -5.88 -6.64 -11.01
N ASN A 128 -5.07 -5.59 -10.87
CA ASN A 128 -4.91 -4.63 -11.95
C ASN A 128 -3.87 -5.25 -12.90
N GLY A 129 -4.34 -6.13 -13.79
CA GLY A 129 -3.65 -6.48 -15.03
C GLY A 129 -2.37 -7.34 -14.97
N LEU A 130 -1.83 -7.69 -13.80
CA LEU A 130 -0.68 -8.62 -13.73
C LEU A 130 -1.13 -9.96 -13.13
N GLY A 131 -1.74 -10.76 -14.00
CA GLY A 131 -1.97 -12.17 -13.76
C GLY A 131 -0.65 -12.91 -13.75
N TRP A 132 -0.40 -13.64 -12.67
CA TRP A 132 0.55 -14.75 -12.68
C TRP A 132 -0.29 -16.02 -12.64
N GLU A 133 -0.52 -16.59 -13.82
CA GLU A 133 -0.73 -18.04 -13.99
C GLU A 133 0.59 -18.78 -13.71
#